data_AF-A0A4Q7WJQ2-F1
#
_entry.id   AF-A0A4Q7WJQ2-F1
#
_cell.length_a   1.000
_cell.length_b   1.000
_cell.length_c   1.000
_cell.angle_alpha   90.00
_cell.angle_beta   90.00
_cell.angle_gamma   90.00
#
_symmetry.space_group_name_H-M   'P 1'
#
loop_
_entity.id
_entity.type
_entity.pdbx_description
1 polymer ?
#
loop_
_entity_poly.entity_id
_entity_poly.type
_entity_poly.pdbx_seq_one_letter_code
_entity_poly.pdbx_strand_id
1 'polypeptide(L)'
;MIEDGEEIPLLGGDVTEGLVRVGDTVRRPPGERDELVRDVLLYLEKAGFDGAPRYLGVDSAGRQALTYVEGEVAGRPRPPWIADEERALSVARLLRAYHDAIEGFGIPQNLPATIQPPGLPDLDDPLELIGHQDVTPENVIFREGRAYALIDFDLVRPVSRAGEVVNLMLWWAPFGPDADLDPELRGLDRLRRCRLIADAYGLSEPDRKRLMKLAMARDERTWHTMKYRAETLGGGWQRMWSEGVGDTIRHRQAWLDENADHLTTALLA
;
A
#
# COMPACT_ATOMS: atom_id res chain seq x y z
N MET A 1 8.60 -19.68 -23.57
CA MET A 1 7.67 -20.42 -22.69
C MET A 1 8.19 -20.25 -21.28
N ILE A 2 7.35 -19.78 -20.38
CA ILE A 2 7.69 -19.72 -18.96
C ILE A 2 7.84 -21.17 -18.50
N GLU A 3 9.04 -21.58 -18.05
CA GLU A 3 9.31 -22.98 -17.70
C GLU A 3 8.57 -23.39 -16.43
N ASP A 4 8.04 -24.63 -16.47
CA ASP A 4 7.46 -25.30 -15.32
C ASP A 4 8.61 -25.87 -14.46
N GLY A 5 8.53 -25.71 -13.14
CA GLY A 5 9.58 -26.10 -12.20
C GLY A 5 9.03 -26.41 -10.81
N GLU A 6 9.92 -26.66 -9.84
CA GLU A 6 9.50 -26.89 -8.45
C GLU A 6 8.75 -25.65 -7.90
N GLU A 7 7.53 -25.87 -7.41
CA GLU A 7 6.70 -24.82 -6.83
C GLU A 7 6.92 -24.73 -5.32
N ILE A 8 7.40 -23.58 -4.87
CA ILE A 8 7.60 -23.28 -3.46
C ILE A 8 6.47 -22.31 -3.03
N PRO A 9 5.54 -22.71 -2.16
CA PRO A 9 4.51 -21.82 -1.66
C PRO A 9 5.10 -20.58 -0.99
N LEU A 10 4.64 -19.40 -1.40
CA LEU A 10 4.95 -18.14 -0.73
C LEU A 10 3.85 -17.87 0.28
N LEU A 11 4.13 -18.19 1.55
CA LEU A 11 3.23 -17.98 2.67
C LEU A 11 3.47 -16.58 3.25
N GLY A 12 2.42 -15.74 3.35
CA GLY A 12 2.52 -14.44 4.02
C GLY A 12 1.64 -13.31 3.47
N GLY A 13 0.99 -13.46 2.32
CA GLY A 13 -0.02 -12.51 1.85
C GLY A 13 -1.38 -12.83 2.47
N ASP A 14 -2.02 -11.86 3.11
CA ASP A 14 -3.28 -12.05 3.87
C ASP A 14 -4.47 -12.53 2.99
N VAL A 15 -4.35 -12.48 1.66
CA VAL A 15 -5.49 -12.65 0.74
C VAL A 15 -5.24 -13.56 -0.48
N THR A 16 -4.01 -13.66 -1.00
CA THR A 16 -3.76 -14.34 -2.29
C THR A 16 -3.37 -15.81 -2.11
N GLU A 17 -4.35 -16.70 -2.11
CA GLU A 17 -4.12 -18.15 -2.18
C GLU A 17 -3.46 -18.56 -3.50
N GLY A 18 -2.56 -19.56 -3.47
CA GLY A 18 -1.94 -20.11 -4.69
C GLY A 18 -0.74 -19.32 -5.23
N LEU A 19 -0.17 -18.40 -4.45
CA LEU A 19 1.08 -17.73 -4.75
C LEU A 19 2.27 -18.69 -4.57
N VAL A 20 3.03 -18.94 -5.63
CA VAL A 20 4.20 -19.83 -5.58
C VAL A 20 5.42 -19.18 -6.23
N ARG A 21 6.60 -19.51 -5.72
CA ARG A 21 7.88 -19.23 -6.37
C ARG A 21 8.29 -20.43 -7.21
N VAL A 22 8.72 -20.17 -8.45
CA VAL A 22 9.31 -21.16 -9.36
C VAL A 22 10.61 -20.57 -9.90
N GLY A 23 11.75 -21.10 -9.46
CA GLY A 23 13.06 -20.51 -9.76
C GLY A 23 13.13 -19.03 -9.36
N ASP A 24 13.43 -18.15 -10.30
CA ASP A 24 13.54 -16.70 -10.08
C ASP A 24 12.25 -15.95 -10.43
N THR A 25 11.11 -16.63 -10.32
CA THR A 25 9.82 -16.07 -10.68
C THR A 25 8.74 -16.38 -9.67
N VAL A 26 7.72 -15.53 -9.64
CA VAL A 26 6.50 -15.71 -8.85
C VAL A 26 5.35 -16.01 -9.80
N ARG A 27 4.54 -17.01 -9.47
CA ARG A 27 3.28 -17.33 -10.14
C ARG A 27 2.13 -16.97 -9.22
N ARG A 28 1.18 -16.20 -9.76
CA ARG A 28 0.02 -15.73 -9.01
C ARG A 28 -1.26 -15.93 -9.80
N PRO A 29 -2.38 -16.29 -9.13
CA PRO A 29 -3.66 -16.39 -9.80
C PRO A 29 -4.07 -15.03 -10.40
N PRO A 30 -4.94 -15.04 -11.43
CA PRO A 30 -5.48 -13.81 -11.97
C PRO A 30 -6.37 -13.08 -10.96
N GLY A 31 -6.23 -11.77 -10.89
CA GLY A 31 -7.02 -10.84 -10.07
C GLY A 31 -7.93 -9.92 -10.89
N GLU A 32 -8.80 -9.17 -10.20
CA GLU A 32 -9.80 -8.28 -10.82
C GLU A 32 -9.20 -7.14 -11.65
N ARG A 33 -7.93 -6.78 -11.42
CA ARG A 33 -7.23 -5.66 -12.04
C ARG A 33 -6.03 -6.08 -12.90
N ASP A 34 -5.99 -7.34 -13.30
CA ASP A 34 -4.86 -7.95 -13.99
C ASP A 34 -4.34 -7.16 -15.20
N GLU A 35 -5.24 -6.63 -16.02
CA GLU A 35 -4.86 -5.83 -17.19
C GLU A 35 -4.15 -4.54 -16.78
N LEU A 36 -4.68 -3.83 -15.78
CA LEU A 36 -4.05 -2.61 -15.28
C LEU A 36 -2.71 -2.91 -14.60
N VAL A 37 -2.64 -3.98 -13.79
CA VAL A 37 -1.40 -4.43 -13.15
C VAL A 37 -0.34 -4.75 -14.21
N ARG A 38 -0.69 -5.53 -15.23
CA ARG A 38 0.20 -5.84 -16.36
C ARG A 38 0.70 -4.55 -17.02
N ASP A 39 -0.20 -3.65 -17.38
CA ASP A 39 0.13 -2.44 -18.12
C ASP A 39 1.02 -1.49 -17.30
N VAL A 40 0.77 -1.39 -15.98
CA VAL A 40 1.62 -0.65 -15.04
C VAL A 40 3.02 -1.26 -14.96
N LEU A 41 3.15 -2.57 -14.75
CA LEU A 41 4.46 -3.21 -14.60
C LEU A 41 5.28 -3.12 -15.89
N LEU A 42 4.66 -3.32 -17.05
CA LEU A 42 5.31 -3.13 -18.36
C LEU A 42 5.76 -1.67 -18.56
N TYR A 43 4.95 -0.70 -18.12
CA TYR A 43 5.31 0.71 -18.21
C TYR A 43 6.48 1.06 -17.29
N LEU A 44 6.47 0.60 -16.03
CA LEU A 44 7.55 0.83 -15.07
C LEU A 44 8.88 0.26 -15.57
N GLU A 45 8.87 -0.91 -16.20
CA GLU A 45 10.03 -1.49 -16.85
C GLU A 45 10.55 -0.58 -17.98
N LYS A 46 9.66 -0.12 -18.86
CA LYS A 46 10.01 0.81 -19.93
C LYS A 46 10.54 2.15 -19.41
N ALA A 47 10.01 2.62 -18.28
CA ALA A 47 10.45 3.85 -17.61
C ALA A 47 11.77 3.69 -16.83
N GLY A 48 12.32 2.47 -16.74
CA GLY A 48 13.56 2.19 -16.04
C GLY A 48 13.43 2.19 -14.52
N PHE A 49 12.23 1.99 -13.98
CA PHE A 49 12.02 1.89 -12.54
C PHE A 49 12.33 0.49 -12.03
N ASP A 50 13.43 0.32 -11.29
CA ASP A 50 13.88 -0.98 -10.75
C ASP A 50 13.17 -1.42 -9.46
N GLY A 51 12.37 -0.54 -8.86
CA GLY A 51 11.66 -0.80 -7.61
C GLY A 51 10.35 -1.58 -7.76
N ALA A 52 10.21 -2.42 -8.79
CA ALA A 52 9.02 -3.23 -9.06
C ALA A 52 9.39 -4.55 -9.75
N PRO A 53 8.60 -5.63 -9.58
CA PRO A 53 8.78 -6.86 -10.34
C PRO A 53 8.52 -6.63 -11.85
N ARG A 54 9.12 -7.45 -12.71
CA ARG A 54 8.87 -7.44 -14.16
C ARG A 54 7.78 -8.44 -14.52
N TYR A 55 6.90 -8.05 -15.44
CA TYR A 55 5.87 -8.93 -15.97
C TYR A 55 6.44 -9.82 -17.06
N LEU A 56 6.35 -11.15 -16.88
CA LEU A 56 6.96 -12.14 -17.77
C LEU A 56 5.94 -12.84 -18.68
N GLY A 57 4.64 -12.60 -18.48
CA GLY A 57 3.56 -13.22 -19.23
C GLY A 57 2.63 -14.07 -18.35
N VAL A 58 2.01 -15.07 -18.97
CA VAL A 58 1.10 -16.02 -18.33
C VAL A 58 1.64 -17.43 -18.53
N ASP A 59 1.62 -18.25 -17.47
CA ASP A 59 2.08 -19.63 -17.53
C ASP A 59 1.04 -20.58 -18.14
N SER A 60 1.38 -21.87 -18.22
CA SER A 60 0.53 -22.92 -18.79
C SER A 60 -0.78 -23.15 -18.01
N ALA A 61 -0.82 -22.75 -16.73
CA ALA A 61 -1.98 -22.84 -15.84
C ALA A 61 -2.83 -21.56 -15.84
N GLY A 62 -2.49 -20.56 -16.66
CA GLY A 62 -3.22 -19.29 -16.72
C GLY A 62 -2.86 -18.31 -15.59
N ARG A 63 -1.77 -18.54 -14.85
CA ARG A 63 -1.29 -17.66 -13.78
C ARG A 63 -0.37 -16.59 -14.34
N GLN A 64 -0.42 -15.39 -13.78
CA GLN A 64 0.56 -14.36 -14.11
C GLN A 64 1.94 -14.78 -13.60
N ALA A 65 2.96 -14.54 -14.41
CA ALA A 65 4.35 -14.76 -14.09
C ALA A 65 5.07 -13.43 -13.91
N LEU A 66 5.66 -13.22 -12.73
CA LEU A 66 6.46 -12.04 -12.40
C LEU A 66 7.88 -12.45 -12.03
N THR A 67 8.86 -11.57 -12.14
CA THR A 67 10.19 -11.81 -11.54
C THR A 67 10.09 -11.86 -10.02
N TYR A 68 10.79 -12.81 -9.40
CA TYR A 68 11.01 -12.80 -7.96
C TYR A 68 12.02 -11.70 -7.62
N VAL A 69 11.71 -10.90 -6.61
CA VAL A 69 12.59 -9.84 -6.13
C VAL A 69 13.19 -10.29 -4.80
N GLU A 70 14.49 -10.51 -4.76
CA GLU A 70 15.18 -10.92 -3.53
C GLU A 70 15.23 -9.80 -2.50
N GLY A 71 15.05 -10.13 -1.23
CA GLY A 71 15.20 -9.23 -0.09
C GLY A 71 14.39 -9.66 1.12
N GLU A 72 14.38 -8.85 2.17
CA GLU A 72 13.57 -9.08 3.37
C GLU A 72 12.29 -8.24 3.33
N VAL A 73 11.17 -8.78 3.82
CA VAL A 73 9.92 -8.04 4.05
C VAL A 73 9.63 -8.02 5.55
N ALA A 74 8.86 -7.05 6.03
CA ALA A 74 8.41 -7.06 7.41
C ALA A 74 7.18 -7.97 7.56
N GLY A 75 7.39 -9.29 7.51
CA GLY A 75 6.34 -10.28 7.76
C GLY A 75 5.81 -10.26 9.20
N ARG A 76 4.94 -11.21 9.54
CA ARG A 76 4.41 -11.41 10.90
C ARG A 76 5.04 -12.65 11.57
N PRO A 77 5.42 -12.59 12.86
CA PRO A 77 5.46 -11.42 13.74
C PRO A 77 6.42 -10.34 13.22
N ARG A 78 6.13 -9.06 13.52
CA ARG A 78 6.89 -7.94 12.97
C ARG A 78 8.34 -7.99 13.44
N PRO A 79 9.31 -7.74 12.53
CA PRO A 79 10.69 -7.63 12.95
C PRO A 79 10.92 -6.30 13.69
N PRO A 80 11.80 -6.25 14.72
CA PRO A 80 12.06 -5.03 15.49
C PRO A 80 12.51 -3.83 14.63
N TRP A 81 13.14 -4.09 13.48
CA TRP A 81 13.58 -3.05 12.57
C TRP A 81 12.43 -2.28 11.91
N ILE A 82 11.17 -2.70 12.04
CA ILE A 82 10.02 -1.90 11.53
C ILE A 82 9.93 -0.53 12.24
N ALA A 83 10.44 -0.46 13.47
CA ALA A 83 10.55 0.77 14.23
C ALA A 83 11.66 1.71 13.70
N ASP A 84 12.58 1.23 12.87
CA ASP A 84 13.68 2.01 12.30
C ASP A 84 13.14 3.14 11.42
N GLU A 85 13.49 4.38 11.80
CA GLU A 85 13.07 5.57 11.10
C GLU A 85 13.69 5.64 9.70
N GLU A 86 14.96 5.32 9.52
CA GLU A 86 15.61 5.42 8.22
C GLU A 86 15.03 4.44 7.20
N ARG A 87 14.55 3.27 7.68
CA ARG A 87 13.78 2.35 6.85
C ARG A 87 12.49 3.00 6.38
N ALA A 88 11.69 3.58 7.27
CA ALA A 88 10.47 4.30 6.88
C ALA A 88 10.74 5.46 5.89
N LEU A 89 11.80 6.24 6.10
CA LEU A 89 12.19 7.30 5.18
C LEU A 89 12.63 6.76 3.81
N SER A 90 13.26 5.58 3.77
CA SER A 90 13.60 4.93 2.52
C SER A 90 12.36 4.47 1.74
N VAL A 91 11.28 4.05 2.42
CA VAL A 91 10.00 3.73 1.76
C VAL A 91 9.39 4.99 1.15
N ALA A 92 9.43 6.11 1.86
CA ALA A 92 8.95 7.39 1.34
C ALA A 92 9.68 7.82 0.04
N ARG A 93 11.01 7.64 0.01
CA ARG A 93 11.82 7.90 -1.19
C ARG A 93 11.54 6.93 -2.32
N LEU A 94 11.36 5.63 -2.02
CA LEU A 94 10.97 4.62 -3.01
C LEU A 94 9.62 4.96 -3.63
N LEU A 95 8.63 5.33 -2.81
CA LEU A 95 7.31 5.73 -3.29
C LEU A 95 7.37 7.00 -4.15
N ARG A 96 8.21 7.97 -3.79
CA ARG A 96 8.43 9.15 -4.63
C ARG A 96 9.01 8.77 -5.99
N ALA A 97 10.03 7.90 -6.01
CA ALA A 97 10.63 7.41 -7.25
C ALA A 97 9.61 6.64 -8.11
N TYR A 98 8.74 5.84 -7.48
CA TYR A 98 7.62 5.18 -8.17
C TYR A 98 6.68 6.21 -8.82
N HIS A 99 6.25 7.23 -8.07
CA HIS A 99 5.36 8.25 -8.61
C HIS A 99 5.95 9.06 -9.76
N ASP A 100 7.23 9.42 -9.65
CA ASP A 100 7.92 10.14 -10.71
C ASP A 100 8.10 9.27 -11.96
N ALA A 101 8.29 7.96 -11.80
CA ALA A 101 8.35 7.02 -12.91
C ALA A 101 6.98 6.79 -13.57
N ILE A 102 5.89 6.64 -12.80
CA ILE A 102 4.57 6.29 -13.31
C ILE A 102 3.77 7.49 -13.84
N GLU A 103 4.18 8.73 -13.54
CA GLU A 103 3.45 9.95 -13.92
C GLU A 103 3.12 9.99 -15.43
N GLY A 104 4.06 9.58 -16.28
CA GLY A 104 3.86 9.54 -17.73
C GLY A 104 2.94 8.43 -18.25
N PHE A 105 2.52 7.47 -17.40
CA PHE A 105 1.50 6.47 -17.76
C PHE A 105 0.12 7.13 -17.93
N GLY A 106 -0.14 8.18 -17.15
CA GLY A 106 -1.42 8.87 -17.10
C GLY A 106 -2.51 8.04 -16.42
N ILE A 107 -3.76 8.53 -16.48
CA ILE A 107 -4.93 7.84 -15.94
C ILE A 107 -5.74 7.27 -17.12
N PRO A 108 -5.84 5.94 -17.27
CA PRO A 108 -6.66 5.34 -18.31
C PRO A 108 -8.14 5.75 -18.18
N GLN A 109 -8.78 6.08 -19.30
CA GLN A 109 -10.18 6.55 -19.30
C GLN A 109 -11.21 5.44 -19.03
N ASN A 110 -10.84 4.19 -19.30
CA ASN A 110 -11.75 3.03 -19.27
C ASN A 110 -11.39 2.05 -18.14
N LEU A 111 -11.19 2.56 -16.93
CA LEU A 111 -10.98 1.69 -15.78
C LEU A 111 -12.30 1.11 -15.28
N PRO A 112 -12.30 -0.16 -14.80
CA PRO A 112 -13.46 -0.72 -14.12
C PRO A 112 -13.89 0.18 -12.97
N ALA A 113 -15.20 0.37 -12.84
CA ALA A 113 -15.77 1.15 -11.75
C ALA A 113 -15.30 0.57 -10.40
N THR A 114 -14.76 1.42 -9.54
CA THR A 114 -14.50 1.04 -8.14
C THR A 114 -15.83 0.79 -7.44
N ILE A 115 -15.86 -0.14 -6.48
CA ILE A 115 -17.01 -0.33 -5.59
C ILE A 115 -17.28 1.00 -4.87
N GLN A 116 -18.54 1.44 -4.87
CA GLN A 116 -19.00 2.66 -4.21
C GLN A 116 -20.13 2.32 -3.23
N PRO A 117 -19.81 1.83 -2.01
CA PRO A 117 -20.83 1.57 -1.00
C PRO A 117 -21.57 2.85 -0.60
N PRO A 118 -22.81 2.76 -0.10
CA PRO A 118 -23.50 3.91 0.45
C PRO A 118 -22.74 4.54 1.63
N GLY A 119 -22.77 5.87 1.73
CA GLY A 119 -22.19 6.61 2.85
C GLY A 119 -20.70 6.95 2.72
N LEU A 120 -20.06 6.67 1.58
CA LEU A 120 -18.69 7.14 1.36
C LEU A 120 -18.64 8.69 1.34
N PRO A 121 -17.76 9.33 2.13
CA PRO A 121 -17.53 10.76 2.00
C PRO A 121 -16.91 11.08 0.63
N ASP A 122 -17.13 12.30 0.15
CA ASP A 122 -16.34 12.85 -0.94
C ASP A 122 -14.94 13.19 -0.42
N LEU A 123 -13.91 12.75 -1.15
CA LEU A 123 -12.53 13.04 -0.78
C LEU A 123 -12.12 14.45 -1.22
N ASP A 124 -12.80 15.03 -2.23
CA ASP A 124 -12.36 16.28 -2.88
C ASP A 124 -10.85 16.22 -3.23
N ASP A 125 -10.43 15.06 -3.76
CA ASP A 125 -9.04 14.70 -3.98
C ASP A 125 -8.78 14.42 -5.46
N PRO A 126 -8.17 15.37 -6.19
CA PRO A 126 -7.98 15.25 -7.63
C PRO A 126 -6.97 14.15 -7.95
N LEU A 127 -7.35 13.25 -8.86
CA LEU A 127 -6.51 12.13 -9.27
C LEU A 127 -5.35 12.64 -10.13
N GLU A 128 -4.14 12.18 -9.85
CA GLU A 128 -2.90 12.62 -10.52
C GLU A 128 -2.24 11.49 -11.31
N LEU A 129 -2.20 10.28 -10.74
CA LEU A 129 -1.45 9.13 -11.27
C LEU A 129 -2.05 7.80 -10.82
N ILE A 130 -1.48 6.69 -11.30
CA ILE A 130 -1.79 5.35 -10.76
C ILE A 130 -0.92 5.08 -9.53
N GLY A 131 -1.53 5.07 -8.34
CA GLY A 131 -0.87 4.74 -7.08
C GLY A 131 -0.82 3.24 -6.82
N HIS A 132 0.07 2.79 -5.94
CA HIS A 132 0.19 1.42 -5.47
C HIS A 132 -0.95 1.02 -4.53
N GLN A 133 -1.34 1.94 -3.63
CA GLN A 133 -2.41 1.87 -2.64
C GLN A 133 -2.27 0.82 -1.54
N ASP A 134 -1.17 0.09 -1.54
CA ASP A 134 -0.91 -0.96 -0.56
C ASP A 134 0.55 -0.98 -0.06
N VAL A 135 1.05 0.18 0.39
CA VAL A 135 2.43 0.34 0.87
C VAL A 135 2.55 -0.17 2.32
N THR A 136 2.10 -1.41 2.55
CA THR A 136 2.20 -2.12 3.83
C THR A 136 3.62 -2.63 4.08
N PRO A 137 3.99 -2.99 5.31
CA PRO A 137 5.32 -3.54 5.56
C PRO A 137 5.59 -4.91 4.91
N GLU A 138 4.55 -5.68 4.62
CA GLU A 138 4.61 -6.94 3.86
C GLU A 138 4.92 -6.72 2.37
N ASN A 139 4.50 -5.57 1.82
CA ASN A 139 4.57 -5.28 0.39
C ASN A 139 5.77 -4.38 -0.01
N VAL A 140 6.71 -4.18 0.91
CA VAL A 140 7.95 -3.46 0.65
C VAL A 140 9.12 -4.39 0.92
N ILE A 141 9.92 -4.63 -0.12
CA ILE A 141 11.15 -5.42 -0.04
C ILE A 141 12.30 -4.51 0.36
N PHE A 142 13.08 -4.94 1.34
CA PHE A 142 14.30 -4.29 1.81
C PHE A 142 15.54 -5.07 1.38
N ARG A 143 16.59 -4.32 1.06
CA ARG A 143 17.97 -4.82 0.88
C ARG A 143 18.90 -3.96 1.71
N GLU A 144 19.75 -4.60 2.51
CA GLU A 144 20.76 -3.90 3.32
C GLU A 144 20.16 -2.76 4.18
N GLY A 145 18.95 -2.98 4.71
CA GLY A 145 18.25 -1.99 5.53
C GLY A 145 17.62 -0.82 4.78
N ARG A 146 17.45 -0.91 3.45
CA ARG A 146 16.80 0.13 2.64
C ARG A 146 15.69 -0.46 1.78
N ALA A 147 14.58 0.26 1.68
CA ALA A 147 13.50 -0.08 0.77
C ALA A 147 14.02 -0.14 -0.67
N TYR A 148 13.76 -1.25 -1.33
CA TYR A 148 14.28 -1.58 -2.65
C TYR A 148 13.16 -1.67 -3.68
N ALA A 149 12.08 -2.40 -3.38
CA ALA A 149 10.98 -2.60 -4.31
C ALA A 149 9.61 -2.64 -3.62
N LEU A 150 8.60 -2.17 -4.34
CA LEU A 150 7.20 -2.41 -4.07
C LEU A 150 6.79 -3.72 -4.74
N ILE A 151 5.93 -4.49 -4.07
CA ILE A 151 5.31 -5.71 -4.60
C ILE A 151 3.81 -5.68 -4.31
N ASP A 152 3.07 -6.58 -4.94
CA ASP A 152 1.62 -6.68 -4.81
C ASP A 152 0.87 -5.44 -5.31
N PHE A 153 0.83 -5.29 -6.64
CA PHE A 153 0.20 -4.17 -7.32
C PHE A 153 -1.32 -4.33 -7.47
N ASP A 154 -1.97 -5.28 -6.80
CA ASP A 154 -3.40 -5.57 -7.02
C ASP A 154 -4.34 -4.42 -6.71
N LEU A 155 -3.92 -3.53 -5.81
CA LEU A 155 -4.72 -2.38 -5.39
C LEU A 155 -4.47 -1.13 -6.22
N VAL A 156 -3.66 -1.23 -7.29
CA VAL A 156 -3.36 -0.09 -8.15
C VAL A 156 -4.62 0.56 -8.67
N ARG A 157 -4.68 1.88 -8.52
CA ARG A 157 -5.80 2.70 -8.98
C ARG A 157 -5.38 4.16 -9.11
N PRO A 158 -6.17 4.98 -9.84
CA PRO A 158 -5.97 6.41 -9.87
C PRO A 158 -6.06 7.02 -8.47
N VAL A 159 -5.10 7.86 -8.10
CA VAL A 159 -5.05 8.61 -6.83
C VAL A 159 -4.26 9.90 -6.98
N SER A 160 -4.39 10.78 -6.00
CA SER A 160 -3.44 11.89 -5.79
C SER A 160 -2.16 11.40 -5.11
N ARG A 161 -1.09 12.20 -5.23
CA ARG A 161 0.16 11.95 -4.49
C ARG A 161 -0.05 12.05 -2.98
N ALA A 162 -0.86 13.02 -2.53
CA ALA A 162 -1.20 13.18 -1.12
C ALA A 162 -1.98 11.97 -0.58
N GLY A 163 -2.92 11.46 -1.36
CA GLY A 163 -3.67 10.25 -1.06
C GLY A 163 -2.73 9.09 -0.83
N GLU A 164 -1.82 8.82 -1.74
CA GLU A 164 -0.85 7.75 -1.55
C GLU A 164 0.02 7.93 -0.29
N VAL A 165 0.45 9.16 0.01
CA VAL A 165 1.22 9.43 1.24
C VAL A 165 0.39 9.19 2.50
N VAL A 166 -0.93 9.38 2.48
CA VAL A 166 -1.80 8.94 3.58
C VAL A 166 -1.70 7.42 3.78
N ASN A 167 -1.73 6.63 2.70
CA ASN A 167 -1.57 5.17 2.80
C ASN A 167 -0.19 4.79 3.35
N LEU A 168 0.87 5.46 2.88
CA LEU A 168 2.20 5.29 3.43
C LEU A 168 2.25 5.59 4.94
N MET A 169 1.70 6.72 5.39
CA MET A 169 1.76 7.13 6.79
C MET A 169 0.92 6.23 7.71
N LEU A 170 -0.19 5.69 7.22
CA LEU A 170 -0.99 4.71 7.97
C LEU A 170 -0.09 3.56 8.48
N TRP A 171 0.81 3.05 7.64
CA TRP A 171 1.65 1.90 7.93
C TRP A 171 3.02 2.26 8.50
N TRP A 172 3.62 3.35 8.04
CA TRP A 172 5.01 3.71 8.36
C TRP A 172 5.13 4.86 9.36
N ALA A 173 4.04 5.57 9.69
CA ALA A 173 3.94 6.59 10.74
C ALA A 173 2.92 6.21 11.85
N PRO A 174 2.80 4.90 12.09
CA PRO A 174 1.62 4.17 12.60
C PRO A 174 0.44 5.02 13.13
N PHE A 175 -0.55 5.26 12.27
CA PHE A 175 -1.79 5.95 12.66
C PHE A 175 -2.69 5.05 13.51
N GLY A 176 -3.06 5.56 14.68
CA GLY A 176 -3.95 4.87 15.62
C GLY A 176 -3.38 4.80 17.03
N PRO A 177 -4.20 4.37 18.00
CA PRO A 177 -3.78 4.24 19.39
C PRO A 177 -2.80 3.08 19.58
N ASP A 178 -1.86 3.22 20.53
CA ASP A 178 -0.84 2.20 20.86
C ASP A 178 -1.43 0.79 21.08
N ALA A 179 -2.65 0.70 21.62
CA ALA A 179 -3.33 -0.56 21.90
C ALA A 179 -3.59 -1.41 20.65
N ASP A 180 -3.82 -0.77 19.50
CA ASP A 180 -4.17 -1.44 18.23
C ASP A 180 -2.95 -1.66 17.32
N LEU A 181 -1.77 -1.20 17.73
CA LEU A 181 -0.55 -1.32 16.93
C LEU A 181 0.24 -2.57 17.28
N ASP A 182 0.99 -3.05 16.28
CA ASP A 182 2.04 -4.05 16.48
C ASP A 182 3.01 -3.58 17.59
N PRO A 183 3.45 -4.46 18.50
CA PRO A 183 4.25 -4.07 19.67
C PRO A 183 5.46 -3.20 19.37
N GLU A 184 6.14 -3.47 18.25
CA GLU A 184 7.34 -2.77 17.79
C GLU A 184 7.06 -1.31 17.38
N LEU A 185 5.80 -0.97 17.09
CA LEU A 185 5.38 0.36 16.63
C LEU A 185 4.78 1.23 17.75
N ARG A 186 4.65 0.71 18.97
CA ARG A 186 4.09 1.43 20.12
C ARG A 186 5.07 2.46 20.67
N GLY A 187 4.55 3.58 21.18
CA GLY A 187 5.35 4.63 21.79
C GLY A 187 6.26 5.44 20.84
N LEU A 188 6.17 5.23 19.52
CA LEU A 188 6.91 6.02 18.55
C LEU A 188 6.43 7.48 18.50
N ASP A 189 7.35 8.41 18.25
CA ASP A 189 7.03 9.83 18.00
C ASP A 189 6.41 9.99 16.60
N ARG A 190 5.09 9.89 16.54
CA ARG A 190 4.31 9.96 15.30
C ARG A 190 4.37 11.33 14.63
N LEU A 191 4.42 12.41 15.42
CA LEU A 191 4.50 13.77 14.88
C LEU A 191 5.81 13.95 14.11
N ARG A 192 6.94 13.59 14.74
CA ARG A 192 8.27 13.64 14.11
C ARG A 192 8.32 12.72 12.90
N ARG A 193 7.82 11.50 13.02
CA ARG A 193 7.88 10.49 11.95
C ARG A 193 7.05 10.91 10.73
N CYS A 194 5.85 11.47 10.92
CA CYS A 194 5.03 12.02 9.84
C CYS A 194 5.76 13.13 9.09
N ARG A 195 6.34 14.08 9.82
CA ARG A 195 7.10 15.17 9.21
C ARG A 195 8.26 14.64 8.37
N LEU A 196 9.08 13.76 8.94
CA LEU A 196 10.23 13.22 8.23
C LEU A 196 9.83 12.38 7.01
N ILE A 197 8.75 11.61 7.08
CA ILE A 197 8.20 10.89 5.92
C ILE A 197 7.76 11.87 4.82
N ALA A 198 7.04 12.93 5.18
CA ALA A 198 6.64 13.97 4.23
C ALA A 198 7.84 14.67 3.60
N ASP A 199 8.90 14.94 4.39
CA ASP A 199 10.16 15.52 3.92
C ASP A 199 10.90 14.59 2.97
N ALA A 200 11.06 13.32 3.35
CA ALA A 200 11.74 12.30 2.55
C ALA A 200 11.03 12.02 1.22
N TYR A 201 9.69 12.08 1.20
CA TYR A 201 8.89 12.02 -0.03
C TYR A 201 8.98 13.31 -0.86
N GLY A 202 9.27 14.45 -0.23
CA GLY A 202 9.20 15.76 -0.86
C GLY A 202 7.77 16.24 -1.08
N LEU A 203 6.88 16.00 -0.11
CA LEU A 203 5.47 16.39 -0.20
C LEU A 203 5.32 17.91 -0.19
N SER A 204 4.50 18.44 -1.09
CA SER A 204 4.30 19.89 -1.24
C SER A 204 3.62 20.51 0.00
N GLU A 205 3.84 21.79 0.26
CA GLU A 205 3.15 22.50 1.35
C GLU A 205 1.62 22.47 1.20
N PRO A 206 1.02 22.70 0.00
CA PRO A 206 -0.42 22.54 -0.20
C PRO A 206 -0.94 21.14 0.16
N ASP A 207 -0.20 20.08 -0.20
CA ASP A 207 -0.60 18.70 0.13
C ASP A 207 -0.47 18.42 1.62
N ARG A 208 0.59 18.93 2.28
CA ARG A 208 0.76 18.84 3.74
C ARG A 208 -0.42 19.47 4.48
N LYS A 209 -0.91 20.64 4.03
CA LYS A 209 -2.05 21.35 4.64
C LYS A 209 -3.34 20.54 4.61
N ARG A 210 -3.58 19.76 3.56
CA ARG A 210 -4.81 18.97 3.40
C ARG A 210 -4.68 17.51 3.84
N LEU A 211 -3.48 17.05 4.18
CA LEU A 211 -3.16 15.63 4.37
C LEU A 211 -4.01 14.98 5.47
N MET A 212 -4.20 15.63 6.62
CA MET A 212 -4.95 15.04 7.74
C MET A 212 -6.46 15.00 7.47
N LYS A 213 -7.01 16.05 6.84
CA LYS A 213 -8.40 16.02 6.35
C LYS A 213 -8.62 14.86 5.38
N LEU A 214 -7.67 14.65 4.47
CA LEU A 214 -7.71 13.53 3.53
C LEU A 214 -7.56 12.18 4.26
N ALA A 215 -6.68 12.08 5.27
CA ALA A 215 -6.51 10.88 6.07
C ALA A 215 -7.80 10.43 6.75
N MET A 216 -8.48 11.36 7.42
CA MET A 216 -9.76 11.10 8.08
C MET A 216 -10.84 10.64 7.10
N ALA A 217 -11.01 11.34 5.97
CA ALA A 217 -12.01 10.98 4.96
C ALA A 217 -11.70 9.63 4.29
N ARG A 218 -10.43 9.31 4.05
CA ARG A 218 -10.00 7.99 3.55
C ARG A 218 -10.25 6.90 4.57
N ASP A 219 -10.01 7.15 5.85
CA ASP A 219 -10.25 6.17 6.90
C ASP A 219 -11.74 5.87 7.10
N GLU A 220 -12.60 6.88 6.97
CA GLU A 220 -14.06 6.72 6.89
C GLU A 220 -14.47 5.87 5.68
N ARG A 221 -13.94 6.17 4.48
CA ARG A 221 -14.18 5.32 3.30
C ARG A 221 -13.74 3.87 3.53
N THR A 222 -12.61 3.64 4.19
CA THR A 222 -12.10 2.30 4.50
C THR A 222 -13.09 1.54 5.37
N TRP A 223 -13.64 2.17 6.41
CA TRP A 223 -14.66 1.54 7.27
C TRP A 223 -15.88 1.07 6.47
N HIS A 224 -16.45 1.96 5.64
CA HIS A 224 -17.62 1.62 4.80
C HIS A 224 -17.29 0.53 3.78
N THR A 225 -16.10 0.56 3.19
CA THR A 225 -15.66 -0.43 2.21
C THR A 225 -15.45 -1.80 2.84
N MET A 226 -14.79 -1.87 4.00
CA MET A 226 -14.58 -3.11 4.74
C MET A 226 -15.91 -3.73 5.18
N LYS A 227 -16.82 -2.91 5.71
CA LYS A 227 -18.17 -3.36 6.08
C LYS A 227 -18.91 -3.95 4.89
N TYR A 228 -18.96 -3.21 3.79
CA TYR A 228 -19.66 -3.65 2.59
C TYR A 228 -19.09 -4.96 2.04
N ARG A 229 -17.76 -5.09 1.96
CA ARG A 229 -17.11 -6.33 1.51
C ARG A 229 -17.41 -7.51 2.43
N ALA A 230 -17.41 -7.29 3.74
CA ALA A 230 -17.79 -8.31 4.71
C ALA A 230 -19.23 -8.79 4.54
N GLU A 231 -20.16 -7.86 4.30
CA GLU A 231 -21.60 -8.15 4.12
C GLU A 231 -21.93 -8.78 2.75
N THR A 232 -21.15 -8.47 1.70
CA THR A 232 -21.49 -8.85 0.31
C THR A 232 -20.61 -9.94 -0.29
N LEU A 233 -19.31 -9.99 0.05
CA LEU A 233 -18.36 -10.96 -0.49
C LEU A 233 -18.11 -12.14 0.46
N GLY A 234 -18.33 -11.95 1.76
CA GLY A 234 -18.10 -13.00 2.76
C GLY A 234 -16.62 -13.39 2.89
N GLY A 235 -16.35 -14.66 3.22
CA GLY A 235 -15.00 -15.23 3.22
C GLY A 235 -14.02 -14.49 4.15
N GLY A 236 -12.82 -14.19 3.64
CA GLY A 236 -11.79 -13.46 4.38
C GLY A 236 -12.24 -12.09 4.86
N TRP A 237 -13.06 -11.38 4.07
CA TRP A 237 -13.61 -10.07 4.46
C TRP A 237 -14.52 -10.16 5.68
N GLN A 238 -15.41 -11.17 5.72
CA GLN A 238 -16.28 -11.40 6.87
C GLN A 238 -15.47 -11.80 8.11
N ARG A 239 -14.45 -12.66 7.95
CA ARG A 239 -13.56 -13.05 9.06
C ARG A 239 -12.87 -11.82 9.67
N MET A 240 -12.19 -11.01 8.85
CA MET A 240 -11.53 -9.78 9.31
C MET A 240 -12.50 -8.83 10.02
N TRP A 241 -13.73 -8.70 9.51
CA TRP A 241 -14.77 -7.89 10.14
C TRP A 241 -15.17 -8.43 11.51
N SER A 242 -15.42 -9.74 11.61
CA SER A 242 -15.75 -10.41 12.88
C SER A 242 -14.59 -10.41 13.88
N GLU A 243 -13.34 -10.35 13.41
CA GLU A 243 -12.13 -10.25 14.23
C GLU A 243 -11.85 -8.81 14.72
N GLY A 244 -12.67 -7.83 14.33
CA GLY A 244 -12.64 -6.49 14.91
C GLY A 244 -11.95 -5.43 14.05
N VAL A 245 -11.64 -5.69 12.77
CA VAL A 245 -11.01 -4.67 11.90
C VAL A 245 -11.85 -3.39 11.81
N GLY A 246 -13.18 -3.50 11.88
CA GLY A 246 -14.08 -2.36 11.92
C GLY A 246 -13.88 -1.49 13.16
N ASP A 247 -13.63 -2.11 14.32
CA ASP A 247 -13.37 -1.41 15.58
C ASP A 247 -11.99 -0.76 15.56
N THR A 248 -10.96 -1.45 15.05
CA THR A 248 -9.63 -0.86 14.84
C THR A 248 -9.67 0.39 13.95
N ILE A 249 -10.47 0.36 12.87
CA ILE A 249 -10.66 1.55 12.02
C ILE A 249 -11.36 2.67 12.81
N ARG A 250 -12.38 2.36 13.64
CA ARG A 250 -13.06 3.38 14.46
C ARG A 250 -12.16 3.99 15.53
N HIS A 251 -11.32 3.19 16.18
CA HIS A 251 -10.34 3.69 17.14
C HIS A 251 -9.31 4.58 16.47
N ARG A 252 -8.85 4.22 15.26
CA ARG A 252 -7.96 5.07 14.47
C ARG A 252 -8.64 6.37 14.05
N GLN A 253 -9.91 6.37 13.68
CA GLN A 253 -10.67 7.59 13.39
C GLN A 253 -10.70 8.53 14.60
N ALA A 254 -11.05 8.01 15.78
CA ALA A 254 -11.06 8.80 17.01
C ALA A 254 -9.65 9.36 17.33
N TRP A 255 -8.61 8.54 17.15
CA TRP A 255 -7.23 8.98 17.32
C TRP A 255 -6.84 10.08 16.32
N LEU A 256 -7.24 9.96 15.05
CA LEU A 256 -6.99 10.99 14.03
C LEU A 256 -7.75 12.29 14.38
N ASP A 257 -9.01 12.21 14.80
CA ASP A 257 -9.80 13.38 15.24
C ASP A 257 -9.10 14.14 16.37
N GLU A 258 -8.52 13.42 17.34
CA GLU A 258 -7.81 14.00 18.48
C GLU A 258 -6.42 14.59 18.11
N ASN A 259 -5.76 14.05 17.08
CA ASN A 259 -4.35 14.35 16.79
C ASN A 259 -4.12 15.12 15.47
N ALA A 260 -5.13 15.28 14.62
CA ALA A 260 -5.01 15.88 13.28
C ALA A 260 -4.38 17.28 13.30
N ASP A 261 -4.75 18.14 14.25
CA ASP A 261 -4.20 19.50 14.35
C ASP A 261 -2.71 19.49 14.73
N HIS A 262 -2.31 18.59 15.64
CA HIS A 262 -0.91 18.41 16.04
C HIS A 262 -0.07 17.84 14.88
N LEU A 263 -0.62 16.85 14.16
CA LEU A 263 0.02 16.26 12.98
C LEU A 263 0.17 17.30 11.86
N THR A 264 -0.87 18.09 11.59
CA THR A 264 -0.83 19.17 10.59
C THR A 264 0.20 20.22 10.96
N THR A 265 0.25 20.62 12.24
CA THR A 265 1.27 21.57 12.73
C THR A 265 2.68 21.01 12.53
N ALA A 266 2.91 19.74 12.87
CA ALA A 266 4.20 19.09 12.67
C ALA A 266 4.59 18.98 11.19
N LEU A 267 3.64 18.69 10.30
CA LEU A 267 3.88 18.60 8.86
C LEU A 267 4.32 19.93 8.23
N LEU A 268 3.91 21.06 8.80
CA LEU A 268 4.17 22.41 8.30
C LEU A 268 5.36 23.12 8.96
N ALA A 269 6.04 22.47 9.91
CA ALA A 269 7.13 23.04 10.71
C ALA A 269 8.52 22.69 10.17
#